data_AF-A0A4Q6E0E8-F1
#
_entry.id   AF-A0A4Q6E0E8-F1
#
_cell.length_a   1.000
_cell.length_b   1.000
_cell.length_c   1.000
_cell.angle_alpha   90.00
_cell.angle_beta   90.00
_cell.angle_gamma   90.00
#
_symmetry.space_group_name_H-M   'P 1'
#
loop_
_entity.id
_entity.type
_entity.pdbx_description
1 polymer ?
#
loop_
_entity_poly.entity_id
_entity_poly.type
_entity_poly.pdbx_seq_one_letter_code
_entity_poly.pdbx_strand_id
1 'polypeptide(L)'
;MNPVAYAMEARTVGGYPSGSILRVANSGNPGVAPILTDAHITELQALVNGSSANYMSTTSGGTTGARLPTVSGNPSSPSAGSIWFDTAGSGAIKYFDSNGVIQTLGTGSGAGTITGVTAGLGLSGGGTSGSVTLNLAASGVAASTYGSGGTVPVIQVDTYGRITSASSTPITGTLPSGTTGQFLRSNGTAWSSQKILLSDLKSSIGSADLFSAPGCSASQALTWDSITDQIKCQNISLPGSAITGTIAAAQLPAFTGGDVTAAAGSTALTLPNVVAASTYKSVTVDAKGRVTAGSNPNTLAGFGITDSLVANGGGVPTLRAGLYSALPTAGNTGNLFISTDTLTLYRDNGTSWDIVGAAGAGSSLSGVTAGAGLTGGGTSGNVTVAMANVGTAGTYFKVSTDAQGRVSSGAGALLAADIPNLDWAKIASGKPTSLTGYG
;
A
#
# COMPACT_ATOMS: atom_id res chain seq x y z
N MET A 1 101.14 -139.98 -43.04
CA MET A 1 101.19 -139.23 -44.31
C MET A 1 100.14 -138.13 -44.26
N ASN A 2 100.57 -136.91 -44.60
CA ASN A 2 99.86 -135.62 -44.82
C ASN A 2 98.51 -135.75 -45.59
N PRO A 3 97.61 -134.73 -45.69
CA PRO A 3 97.76 -133.29 -45.37
C PRO A 3 96.53 -132.53 -44.78
N VAL A 4 96.76 -131.24 -44.49
CA VAL A 4 95.81 -130.19 -44.04
C VAL A 4 95.17 -129.46 -45.24
N ALA A 5 93.97 -128.89 -45.07
CA ALA A 5 93.54 -127.70 -45.82
C ALA A 5 92.67 -126.73 -44.99
N TYR A 6 93.19 -125.52 -44.80
CA TYR A 6 92.45 -124.25 -44.65
C TYR A 6 91.44 -124.05 -45.80
N ALA A 7 90.25 -123.48 -45.54
CA ALA A 7 89.60 -122.44 -46.38
C ALA A 7 88.08 -122.26 -46.14
N MET A 8 87.66 -120.99 -45.99
CA MET A 8 86.51 -120.32 -46.67
C MET A 8 85.10 -120.90 -46.42
N GLU A 9 84.11 -120.26 -45.78
CA GLU A 9 83.58 -118.90 -45.94
C GLU A 9 82.75 -118.49 -44.69
N ALA A 10 83.20 -117.49 -43.93
CA ALA A 10 82.27 -116.66 -43.16
C ALA A 10 81.78 -115.56 -44.11
N ARG A 11 80.56 -115.71 -44.63
CA ARG A 11 79.90 -114.70 -45.47
C ARG A 11 79.96 -113.33 -44.79
N THR A 12 80.64 -112.41 -45.47
CA THR A 12 80.70 -110.96 -45.29
C THR A 12 79.55 -110.37 -44.46
N VAL A 13 79.87 -109.97 -43.23
CA VAL A 13 79.06 -109.04 -42.45
C VAL A 13 79.30 -107.64 -43.03
N GLY A 14 78.61 -107.29 -44.12
CA GLY A 14 78.43 -105.91 -44.62
C GLY A 14 79.65 -104.99 -44.65
N GLY A 15 80.84 -105.47 -45.05
CA GLY A 15 82.05 -104.65 -45.21
C GLY A 15 82.87 -104.40 -43.94
N TYR A 16 82.62 -105.12 -42.83
CA TYR A 16 83.41 -105.02 -41.60
C TYR A 16 84.45 -106.16 -41.51
N PRO A 17 85.71 -105.87 -41.11
CA PRO A 17 86.76 -106.89 -40.98
C PRO A 17 86.46 -107.92 -39.88
N SER A 18 86.82 -109.18 -40.12
CA SER A 18 86.45 -110.37 -39.31
C SER A 18 86.95 -110.37 -37.86
N GLY A 19 87.80 -109.42 -37.46
CA GLY A 19 88.29 -109.26 -36.09
C GLY A 19 87.49 -108.29 -35.20
N SER A 20 86.44 -107.64 -35.72
CA SER A 20 85.68 -106.64 -34.97
C SER A 20 84.45 -107.25 -34.29
N ILE A 21 84.42 -107.24 -32.95
CA ILE A 21 83.28 -107.73 -32.13
C ILE A 21 82.12 -106.73 -32.03
N LEU A 22 82.31 -105.47 -32.46
CA LEU A 22 81.29 -104.42 -32.47
C LEU A 22 81.25 -103.72 -33.83
N ARG A 23 80.04 -103.44 -34.35
CA ARG A 23 79.85 -102.64 -35.56
C ARG A 23 79.90 -101.16 -35.21
N VAL A 24 80.86 -100.43 -35.75
CA VAL A 24 80.93 -98.96 -35.63
C VAL A 24 80.68 -98.35 -37.00
N ALA A 25 79.54 -97.65 -37.13
CA ALA A 25 79.19 -96.91 -38.34
C ALA A 25 79.27 -95.41 -38.03
N ASN A 26 80.39 -94.78 -38.39
CA ASN A 26 80.46 -93.32 -38.41
C ASN A 26 80.10 -92.85 -39.81
N SER A 27 78.99 -92.10 -39.91
CA SER A 27 78.53 -91.46 -41.16
C SER A 27 78.47 -92.40 -42.38
N GLY A 28 78.11 -93.67 -42.16
CA GLY A 28 77.85 -94.64 -43.23
C GLY A 28 79.07 -95.41 -43.76
N ASN A 29 80.29 -95.13 -43.30
CA ASN A 29 81.48 -95.92 -43.67
C ASN A 29 81.83 -96.94 -42.57
N PRO A 30 82.06 -98.22 -42.92
CA PRO A 30 82.59 -99.21 -41.98
C PRO A 30 83.96 -98.77 -41.44
N GLY A 31 84.06 -98.52 -40.14
CA GLY A 31 85.30 -98.20 -39.45
C GLY A 31 85.70 -99.27 -38.44
N VAL A 32 86.98 -99.31 -38.07
CA VAL A 32 87.45 -100.14 -36.95
C VAL A 32 87.16 -99.40 -35.65
N ALA A 33 86.48 -100.04 -34.71
CA ALA A 33 86.29 -99.48 -33.37
C ALA A 33 87.66 -99.18 -32.73
N PRO A 34 87.86 -98.02 -32.08
CA PRO A 34 89.07 -97.79 -31.29
C PRO A 34 89.27 -98.97 -30.33
N ILE A 35 90.48 -99.52 -30.29
CA ILE A 35 90.78 -100.64 -29.41
C ILE A 35 90.64 -100.14 -27.97
N LEU A 36 89.66 -100.69 -27.25
CA LEU A 36 89.58 -100.50 -25.80
C LEU A 36 90.81 -101.17 -25.21
N THR A 37 91.67 -100.38 -24.59
CA THR A 37 92.80 -100.90 -23.81
C THR A 37 92.25 -101.55 -22.54
N ASP A 38 93.06 -102.41 -21.91
CA ASP A 38 92.69 -103.04 -20.64
C ASP A 38 92.34 -102.00 -19.56
N ALA A 39 92.96 -100.82 -19.62
CA ALA A 39 92.66 -99.69 -18.74
C ALA A 39 91.24 -99.14 -18.98
N HIS A 40 90.80 -98.99 -20.24
CA HIS A 40 89.45 -98.51 -20.54
C HIS A 40 88.37 -99.53 -20.11
N ILE A 41 88.62 -100.82 -20.32
CA ILE A 41 87.71 -101.88 -19.88
C ILE A 41 87.59 -101.88 -18.35
N THR A 42 88.70 -101.71 -17.65
CA THR A 42 88.75 -101.64 -16.18
C THR A 42 87.94 -100.45 -15.65
N GLU A 43 88.08 -99.27 -16.25
CA GLU A 43 87.34 -98.07 -15.84
C GLU A 43 85.83 -98.19 -16.13
N LEU A 44 85.46 -98.77 -17.27
CA LEU A 44 84.06 -99.08 -17.59
C LEU A 44 83.45 -100.05 -16.57
N GLN A 45 84.19 -101.09 -16.16
CA GLN A 45 83.76 -102.00 -15.11
C GLN A 45 83.60 -101.29 -13.76
N ALA A 46 84.53 -100.40 -13.40
CA ALA A 46 84.42 -99.60 -12.19
C ALA A 46 83.20 -98.67 -12.20
N LEU A 47 82.91 -98.04 -13.35
CA LEU A 47 81.72 -97.19 -13.52
C LEU A 47 80.43 -97.99 -13.37
N VAL A 48 80.31 -99.13 -14.06
CA VAL A 48 79.13 -100.01 -13.99
C VAL A 48 78.92 -100.55 -12.57
N ASN A 49 80.01 -100.88 -11.87
CA ASN A 49 79.95 -101.37 -10.50
C ASN A 49 79.80 -100.25 -9.44
N GLY A 50 79.69 -98.99 -9.85
CA GLY A 50 79.55 -97.84 -8.93
C GLY A 50 80.78 -97.59 -8.06
N SER A 51 81.96 -98.06 -8.48
CA SER A 51 83.24 -97.89 -7.81
C SER A 51 84.20 -96.94 -8.54
N SER A 52 83.80 -96.37 -9.69
CA SER A 52 84.62 -95.38 -10.41
C SER A 52 84.96 -94.19 -9.52
N ALA A 53 86.24 -93.85 -9.45
CA ALA A 53 86.74 -92.69 -8.71
C ALA A 53 86.48 -91.36 -9.44
N ASN A 54 85.99 -91.40 -10.67
CA ASN A 54 85.76 -90.20 -11.51
C ASN A 54 84.30 -89.73 -11.50
N TYR A 55 83.35 -90.61 -11.14
CA TYR A 55 81.91 -90.31 -11.18
C TYR A 55 81.27 -90.55 -9.81
N MET A 56 80.44 -89.59 -9.37
CA MET A 56 79.75 -89.71 -8.09
C MET A 56 78.58 -90.70 -8.20
N SER A 57 78.37 -91.49 -7.16
CA SER A 57 77.20 -92.39 -7.09
C SER A 57 75.92 -91.57 -7.01
N THR A 58 74.92 -91.92 -7.83
CA THR A 58 73.56 -91.37 -7.75
C THR A 58 72.73 -91.98 -6.62
N THR A 59 73.24 -93.04 -5.98
CA THR A 59 72.60 -93.71 -4.85
C THR A 59 72.95 -93.00 -3.55
N SER A 60 71.96 -92.34 -2.95
CA SER A 60 72.09 -91.67 -1.64
C SER A 60 72.64 -92.64 -0.58
N GLY A 61 73.68 -92.21 0.15
CA GLY A 61 74.31 -92.99 1.22
C GLY A 61 75.30 -94.09 0.79
N GLY A 62 75.50 -94.34 -0.51
CA GLY A 62 76.45 -95.35 -0.99
C GLY A 62 77.91 -95.03 -0.65
N THR A 63 78.70 -95.99 -0.15
CA THR A 63 80.09 -95.81 0.29
C THR A 63 81.13 -95.93 -0.83
N THR A 64 80.71 -96.17 -2.07
CA THR A 64 81.57 -96.36 -3.24
C THR A 64 81.37 -95.25 -4.29
N GLY A 65 82.37 -95.04 -5.16
CA GLY A 65 82.37 -94.01 -6.21
C GLY A 65 83.12 -92.72 -5.83
N ALA A 66 83.18 -91.74 -6.74
CA ALA A 66 83.75 -90.43 -6.45
C ALA A 66 82.94 -89.74 -5.34
N ARG A 67 83.59 -89.06 -4.41
CA ARG A 67 82.95 -88.27 -3.35
C ARG A 67 83.55 -86.88 -3.34
N LEU A 68 82.79 -85.88 -2.87
CA LEU A 68 83.40 -84.61 -2.48
C LEU A 68 84.50 -84.93 -1.45
N PRO A 69 85.73 -84.40 -1.61
CA PRO A 69 86.78 -84.56 -0.62
C PRO A 69 86.25 -84.19 0.77
N THR A 70 86.43 -85.10 1.72
CA THR A 70 86.08 -84.86 3.12
C THR A 70 87.36 -84.51 3.86
N VAL A 71 87.47 -83.28 4.33
CA VAL A 71 88.64 -82.79 5.08
C VAL A 71 88.17 -82.16 6.38
N SER A 72 88.96 -82.35 7.44
CA SER A 72 88.75 -81.62 8.69
C SER A 72 89.34 -80.22 8.54
N GLY A 73 88.47 -79.21 8.41
CA GLY A 73 88.84 -77.83 8.13
C GLY A 73 89.03 -77.56 6.64
N ASN A 74 90.12 -76.87 6.31
CA ASN A 74 90.46 -76.48 4.95
C ASN A 74 91.53 -77.42 4.37
N PRO A 75 91.48 -77.78 3.07
CA PRO A 75 92.60 -78.43 2.40
C PRO A 75 93.89 -77.62 2.57
N SER A 76 95.05 -78.29 2.63
CA SER A 76 96.35 -77.62 2.80
C SER A 76 96.80 -76.79 1.59
N SER A 77 96.19 -77.02 0.43
CA SER A 77 96.42 -76.27 -0.83
C SER A 77 95.23 -76.41 -1.79
N PRO A 78 94.08 -75.76 -1.52
CA PRO A 78 92.93 -75.86 -2.41
C PRO A 78 93.21 -75.11 -3.72
N SER A 79 92.87 -75.71 -4.85
CA SER A 79 92.82 -75.02 -6.14
C SER A 79 91.51 -74.25 -6.28
N ALA A 80 91.54 -73.13 -7.01
CA ALA A 80 90.31 -72.38 -7.33
C ALA A 80 89.29 -73.30 -8.01
N GLY A 81 88.04 -73.25 -7.54
CA GLY A 81 86.95 -74.13 -7.98
C GLY A 81 86.86 -75.46 -7.23
N SER A 82 87.77 -75.74 -6.29
CA SER A 82 87.64 -76.93 -5.43
C SER A 82 86.44 -76.82 -4.50
N ILE A 83 85.71 -77.93 -4.34
CA ILE A 83 84.57 -78.08 -3.44
C ILE A 83 84.88 -79.23 -2.50
N TRP A 84 84.68 -79.04 -1.20
CA TRP A 84 84.87 -80.08 -0.18
C TRP A 84 83.79 -80.03 0.89
N PHE A 85 83.63 -81.14 1.60
CA PHE A 85 82.86 -81.18 2.83
C PHE A 85 83.80 -81.00 4.02
N ASP A 86 83.61 -79.91 4.77
CA ASP A 86 84.37 -79.62 5.98
C ASP A 86 83.73 -80.32 7.19
N THR A 87 84.47 -81.23 7.80
CA THR A 87 84.03 -81.97 9.00
C THR A 87 84.46 -81.32 10.32
N ALA A 88 85.22 -80.21 10.29
CA ALA A 88 85.54 -79.44 11.47
C ALA A 88 84.30 -78.64 11.91
N GLY A 89 83.54 -79.19 12.86
CA GLY A 89 82.34 -78.57 13.43
C GLY A 89 81.03 -79.19 12.95
N SER A 90 80.01 -78.37 12.68
CA SER A 90 78.63 -78.81 12.36
C SER A 90 78.45 -79.41 10.96
N GLY A 91 79.54 -79.56 10.18
CA GLY A 91 79.51 -80.01 8.80
C GLY A 91 79.03 -78.90 7.85
N ALA A 92 79.86 -78.51 6.87
CA ALA A 92 79.44 -77.58 5.84
C ALA A 92 80.08 -77.90 4.48
N ILE A 93 79.36 -77.64 3.39
CA ILE A 93 79.97 -77.64 2.07
C ILE A 93 80.71 -76.32 1.91
N LYS A 94 81.98 -76.41 1.53
CA LYS A 94 82.82 -75.24 1.25
C LYS A 94 83.34 -75.31 -0.17
N TYR A 95 83.58 -74.14 -0.75
CA TYR A 95 84.32 -74.04 -2.00
C TYR A 95 85.38 -72.95 -1.92
N PHE A 96 86.47 -73.14 -2.64
CA PHE A 96 87.52 -72.14 -2.81
C PHE A 96 87.25 -71.39 -4.10
N ASP A 97 86.93 -70.11 -4.01
CA ASP A 97 86.57 -69.31 -5.17
C ASP A 97 87.80 -68.92 -6.00
N SER A 98 87.56 -68.31 -7.17
CA SER A 98 88.63 -67.84 -8.06
C SER A 98 89.45 -66.67 -7.49
N ASN A 99 89.04 -66.10 -6.35
CA ASN A 99 89.72 -65.00 -5.68
C ASN A 99 90.58 -65.50 -4.50
N GLY A 100 90.63 -66.81 -4.26
CA GLY A 100 91.39 -67.41 -3.19
C GLY A 100 90.72 -67.32 -1.82
N VAL A 101 89.39 -67.18 -1.77
CA VAL A 101 88.61 -67.13 -0.53
C VAL A 101 87.81 -68.41 -0.35
N ILE A 102 87.72 -68.86 0.90
CA ILE A 102 86.91 -70.02 1.30
C ILE A 102 85.50 -69.56 1.60
N GLN A 103 84.55 -70.05 0.81
CA GLN A 103 83.14 -69.71 0.91
C GLN A 103 82.37 -70.89 1.51
N THR A 104 81.43 -70.61 2.41
CA THR A 104 80.59 -71.63 3.06
C THR A 104 79.20 -71.64 2.43
N LEU A 105 78.77 -72.78 1.92
CA LEU A 105 77.43 -72.97 1.35
C LEU A 105 76.49 -73.55 2.41
N GLY A 106 75.54 -72.73 2.86
CA GLY A 106 74.49 -73.13 3.78
C GLY A 106 75.02 -73.42 5.19
N THR A 107 74.91 -72.46 6.10
CA THR A 107 75.03 -72.74 7.54
C THR A 107 73.69 -73.35 7.97
N GLY A 108 73.66 -74.67 8.23
CA GLY A 108 72.44 -75.43 8.50
C GLY A 108 71.69 -75.09 9.80
N SER A 109 71.33 -73.82 10.03
CA SER A 109 70.47 -73.40 11.16
C SER A 109 69.15 -72.72 10.75
N GLY A 110 68.86 -72.56 9.44
CA GLY A 110 67.51 -72.20 8.97
C GLY A 110 66.99 -70.79 9.30
N ALA A 111 67.84 -69.83 9.67
CA ALA A 111 67.41 -68.44 9.86
C ALA A 111 67.33 -67.69 8.52
N GLY A 112 66.15 -67.11 8.21
CA GLY A 112 65.98 -66.18 7.09
C GLY A 112 66.81 -64.90 7.24
N THR A 113 66.80 -64.02 6.24
CA THR A 113 67.68 -62.82 6.17
C THR A 113 67.32 -61.68 7.13
N ILE A 114 66.18 -61.75 7.83
CA ILE A 114 65.79 -60.75 8.83
C ILE A 114 66.50 -61.06 10.14
N THR A 115 67.38 -60.16 10.59
CA THR A 115 68.18 -60.32 11.80
C THR A 115 67.54 -59.71 13.06
N GLY A 116 66.41 -59.01 12.91
CA GLY A 116 65.65 -58.47 14.02
C GLY A 116 64.50 -57.56 13.58
N VAL A 117 63.52 -57.38 14.47
CA VAL A 117 62.42 -56.43 14.30
C VAL A 117 62.35 -55.53 15.53
N THR A 118 62.51 -54.23 15.32
CA THR A 118 62.43 -53.20 16.38
C THR A 118 61.13 -52.43 16.24
N ALA A 119 60.37 -52.31 17.32
CA ALA A 119 59.14 -51.53 17.33
C ALA A 119 59.45 -50.02 17.17
N GLY A 120 58.78 -49.37 16.21
CA GLY A 120 58.81 -47.92 16.06
C GLY A 120 57.94 -47.19 17.08
N LEU A 121 57.93 -45.85 17.02
CA LEU A 121 57.07 -45.03 17.88
C LEU A 121 55.59 -45.44 17.76
N GLY A 122 54.92 -45.59 18.90
CA GLY A 122 53.51 -45.98 18.96
C GLY A 122 53.26 -47.50 18.87
N LEU A 123 54.31 -48.31 18.71
CA LEU A 123 54.27 -49.76 18.81
C LEU A 123 55.10 -50.24 20.01
N SER A 124 54.84 -51.46 20.47
CA SER A 124 55.63 -52.17 21.46
C SER A 124 55.89 -53.61 21.00
N GLY A 125 56.83 -54.31 21.64
CA GLY A 125 57.25 -55.66 21.23
C GLY A 125 58.47 -55.65 20.31
N GLY A 126 58.52 -56.56 19.35
CA GLY A 126 59.71 -56.85 18.55
C GLY A 126 60.54 -58.00 19.13
N GLY A 127 61.67 -58.30 18.48
CA GLY A 127 62.54 -59.40 18.88
C GLY A 127 63.60 -59.74 17.82
N THR A 128 64.62 -60.47 18.25
CA THR A 128 65.76 -60.89 17.42
C THR A 128 65.80 -62.40 17.17
N SER A 129 64.86 -63.16 17.74
CA SER A 129 64.76 -64.61 17.58
C SER A 129 63.38 -65.13 17.97
N GLY A 130 62.97 -66.28 17.43
CA GLY A 130 61.69 -66.92 17.75
C GLY A 130 60.49 -66.21 17.11
N SER A 131 59.28 -66.50 17.59
CA SER A 131 58.07 -65.80 17.15
C SER A 131 58.10 -64.35 17.64
N VAL A 132 58.11 -63.40 16.69
CA VAL A 132 58.14 -61.97 17.00
C VAL A 132 56.72 -61.38 16.90
N THR A 133 56.32 -60.59 17.90
CA THR A 133 55.02 -59.91 17.93
C THR A 133 55.21 -58.40 18.11
N LEU A 134 54.44 -57.61 17.37
CA LEU A 134 54.30 -56.17 17.56
C LEU A 134 52.88 -55.87 18.07
N ASN A 135 52.79 -55.00 19.06
CA ASN A 135 51.54 -54.53 19.66
C ASN A 135 51.42 -53.02 19.49
N LEU A 136 50.20 -52.48 19.58
CA LEU A 136 50.03 -51.02 19.73
C LEU A 136 50.46 -50.59 21.13
N ALA A 137 51.23 -49.52 21.21
CA ALA A 137 51.48 -48.86 22.48
C ALA A 137 50.22 -48.10 22.92
N ALA A 138 49.94 -48.11 24.23
CA ALA A 138 48.84 -47.34 24.80
C ALA A 138 48.95 -45.87 24.37
N SER A 139 47.82 -45.29 23.93
CA SER A 139 47.82 -43.92 23.39
C SER A 139 47.70 -42.84 24.47
N GLY A 140 47.55 -43.23 25.75
CA GLY A 140 47.29 -42.32 26.87
C GLY A 140 45.80 -42.05 27.12
N VAL A 141 44.92 -42.45 26.19
CA VAL A 141 43.46 -42.34 26.32
C VAL A 141 42.93 -43.53 27.13
N ALA A 142 42.14 -43.27 28.17
CA ALA A 142 41.44 -44.31 28.91
C ALA A 142 40.30 -44.90 28.06
N ALA A 143 40.07 -46.21 28.16
CA ALA A 143 38.94 -46.84 27.49
C ALA A 143 37.62 -46.32 28.08
N SER A 144 36.88 -45.52 27.31
CA SER A 144 35.61 -44.92 27.72
C SER A 144 34.81 -44.44 26.51
N THR A 145 33.56 -44.03 26.76
CA THR A 145 32.75 -43.29 25.80
C THR A 145 32.89 -41.81 26.07
N TYR A 146 33.40 -41.06 25.09
CA TYR A 146 33.52 -39.62 25.15
C TYR A 146 32.35 -38.99 24.38
N GLY A 147 31.74 -37.95 24.95
CA GLY A 147 30.51 -37.33 24.45
C GLY A 147 29.21 -37.98 24.93
N SER A 148 28.11 -37.25 24.78
CA SER A 148 26.73 -37.67 25.08
C SER A 148 25.73 -36.73 24.40
N GLY A 149 24.43 -36.87 24.67
CA GLY A 149 23.44 -35.88 24.23
C GLY A 149 23.65 -34.46 24.80
N GLY A 150 24.47 -34.30 25.84
CA GLY A 150 24.77 -33.01 26.49
C GLY A 150 26.26 -32.64 26.52
N THR A 151 27.15 -33.42 25.90
CA THR A 151 28.58 -33.13 25.84
C THR A 151 29.16 -33.55 24.48
N VAL A 152 30.11 -32.78 23.93
CA VAL A 152 30.83 -33.14 22.70
C VAL A 152 32.25 -33.62 23.02
N PRO A 153 32.75 -34.66 22.33
CA PRO A 153 34.13 -35.11 22.48
C PRO A 153 35.11 -34.02 22.03
N VAL A 154 36.19 -33.83 22.79
CA VAL A 154 37.36 -33.04 22.40
C VAL A 154 38.56 -33.99 22.39
N ILE A 155 39.18 -34.12 21.22
CA ILE A 155 40.30 -35.04 20.99
C ILE A 155 41.56 -34.27 20.58
N GLN A 156 42.71 -34.77 21.02
CA GLN A 156 44.02 -34.36 20.52
C GLN A 156 44.66 -35.54 19.80
N VAL A 157 45.33 -35.27 18.70
CA VAL A 157 46.07 -36.28 17.93
C VAL A 157 47.55 -35.90 17.87
N ASP A 158 48.42 -36.90 17.79
CA ASP A 158 49.83 -36.68 17.50
C ASP A 158 50.08 -36.40 16.01
N THR A 159 51.33 -36.11 15.65
CA THR A 159 51.78 -35.86 14.27
C THR A 159 51.46 -37.00 13.30
N TYR A 160 51.22 -38.21 13.82
CA TYR A 160 50.91 -39.40 13.05
C TYR A 160 49.41 -39.72 13.02
N GLY A 161 48.57 -38.85 13.61
CA GLY A 161 47.10 -38.96 13.58
C GLY A 161 46.49 -39.87 14.65
N ARG A 162 47.28 -40.35 15.62
CA ARG A 162 46.76 -41.18 16.71
C ARG A 162 46.23 -40.31 17.85
N ILE A 163 45.09 -40.69 18.42
CA ILE A 163 44.47 -39.96 19.55
C ILE A 163 45.33 -40.09 20.80
N THR A 164 45.85 -38.98 21.31
CA THR A 164 46.70 -38.91 22.51
C THR A 164 45.96 -38.44 23.76
N SER A 165 44.83 -37.75 23.58
CA SER A 165 43.90 -37.43 24.67
C SER A 165 42.47 -37.36 24.15
N ALA A 166 41.51 -37.74 25.00
CA ALA A 166 40.10 -37.53 24.76
C ALA A 166 39.44 -37.01 26.04
N SER A 167 38.57 -36.02 25.90
CA SER A 167 37.74 -35.45 26.96
C SER A 167 36.35 -35.11 26.41
N SER A 168 35.43 -34.72 27.27
CA SER A 168 34.09 -34.27 26.88
C SER A 168 33.89 -32.83 27.36
N THR A 169 33.38 -31.96 26.50
CA THR A 169 33.01 -30.58 26.87
C THR A 169 31.49 -30.43 26.89
N PRO A 170 30.89 -29.75 27.89
CA PRO A 170 29.45 -29.53 27.92
C PRO A 170 28.93 -28.77 26.71
N ILE A 171 27.77 -29.19 26.22
CA ILE A 171 27.00 -28.41 25.27
C ILE A 171 26.24 -27.35 26.08
N THR A 172 26.77 -26.14 26.16
CA THR A 172 26.14 -25.03 26.87
C THR A 172 25.06 -24.37 26.00
N GLY A 173 23.84 -24.24 26.53
CA GLY A 173 22.73 -23.52 25.86
C GLY A 173 21.68 -24.40 25.18
N THR A 174 21.72 -25.72 25.34
CA THR A 174 20.76 -26.61 24.66
C THR A 174 19.48 -26.85 25.45
N LEU A 175 18.41 -26.32 24.85
CA LEU A 175 17.00 -26.60 25.08
C LEU A 175 16.37 -25.85 26.27
N PRO A 176 15.32 -25.06 26.02
CA PRO A 176 14.39 -24.62 27.05
C PRO A 176 13.90 -25.80 27.87
N SER A 177 14.35 -25.94 29.12
CA SER A 177 13.91 -27.00 30.02
C SER A 177 12.84 -26.46 30.99
N GLY A 178 11.87 -27.31 31.32
CA GLY A 178 10.94 -27.08 32.44
C GLY A 178 9.63 -26.37 32.15
N THR A 179 9.36 -25.86 30.92
CA THR A 179 8.06 -25.24 30.58
C THR A 179 7.74 -25.28 29.08
N THR A 180 6.50 -25.63 28.71
CA THR A 180 6.01 -25.66 27.33
C THR A 180 6.02 -24.26 26.69
N GLY A 181 6.43 -24.17 25.43
CA GLY A 181 6.35 -22.94 24.61
C GLY A 181 7.49 -21.94 24.84
N GLN A 182 8.60 -22.38 25.42
CA GLN A 182 9.81 -21.57 25.52
C GLN A 182 10.75 -21.79 24.33
N PHE A 183 11.53 -20.76 23.99
CA PHE A 183 12.49 -20.71 22.90
C PHE A 183 13.83 -20.18 23.41
N LEU A 184 14.92 -20.50 22.70
CA LEU A 184 16.23 -19.90 22.96
C LEU A 184 16.27 -18.50 22.36
N ARG A 185 16.62 -17.51 23.18
CA ARG A 185 16.89 -16.15 22.73
C ARG A 185 18.30 -15.74 23.12
N SER A 186 19.04 -15.19 22.17
CA SER A 186 20.29 -14.50 22.43
C SER A 186 20.01 -13.07 22.88
N ASN A 187 20.67 -12.63 23.95
CA ASN A 187 20.74 -11.21 24.31
C ASN A 187 22.02 -10.52 23.76
N GLY A 188 22.75 -11.19 22.85
CA GLY A 188 24.01 -10.73 22.28
C GLY A 188 25.26 -11.22 23.02
N THR A 189 25.14 -11.63 24.29
CA THR A 189 26.27 -12.16 25.09
C THR A 189 26.03 -13.55 25.64
N ALA A 190 24.77 -13.96 25.78
CA ALA A 190 24.35 -15.25 26.26
C ALA A 190 23.03 -15.70 25.60
N TRP A 191 22.81 -17.01 25.57
CA TRP A 191 21.53 -17.61 25.20
C TRP A 191 20.74 -17.95 26.46
N SER A 192 19.47 -17.51 26.53
CA SER A 192 18.56 -17.85 27.63
C SER A 192 17.22 -18.37 27.09
N SER A 193 16.50 -19.11 27.92
CA SER A 193 15.16 -19.61 27.62
C SER A 193 14.10 -18.56 27.95
N GLN A 194 13.16 -18.31 27.03
CA GLN A 194 11.99 -17.45 27.28
C GLN A 194 10.83 -17.74 26.32
N LYS A 195 9.63 -17.27 26.66
CA LYS A 195 8.51 -17.21 25.69
C LYS A 195 8.77 -16.09 24.68
N ILE A 196 8.22 -16.21 23.47
CA ILE A 196 8.17 -15.12 22.51
C ILE A 196 7.20 -14.05 23.04
N LEU A 197 7.72 -12.87 23.36
CA LEU A 197 6.95 -11.68 23.72
C LEU A 197 6.66 -10.84 22.48
N LEU A 198 5.65 -9.97 22.54
CA LEU A 198 5.31 -9.10 21.41
C LEU A 198 6.44 -8.11 21.06
N SER A 199 7.26 -7.74 22.06
CA SER A 199 8.51 -6.97 21.92
C SER A 199 9.63 -7.71 21.16
N ASP A 200 9.47 -9.01 20.92
CA ASP A 200 10.50 -9.84 20.31
C ASP A 200 10.38 -9.84 18.79
N LEU A 201 9.21 -9.44 18.29
CA LEU A 201 9.01 -9.10 16.91
C LEU A 201 9.70 -7.76 16.68
N LYS A 202 10.82 -7.78 15.96
CA LYS A 202 11.61 -6.60 15.62
C LYS A 202 11.32 -6.20 14.17
N SER A 203 11.41 -4.90 13.90
CA SER A 203 11.44 -4.43 12.52
C SER A 203 12.74 -4.85 11.83
N SER A 204 12.69 -5.06 10.52
CA SER A 204 13.89 -5.28 9.70
C SER A 204 14.61 -3.97 9.30
N ILE A 205 13.94 -2.83 9.49
CA ILE A 205 14.41 -1.49 9.10
C ILE A 205 15.05 -0.75 10.30
N GLY A 206 15.00 -1.32 11.52
CA GLY A 206 15.68 -0.79 12.71
C GLY A 206 15.65 -1.74 13.92
N SER A 207 16.39 -1.43 14.99
CA SER A 207 16.46 -2.27 16.21
C SER A 207 15.24 -2.18 17.14
N ALA A 208 14.24 -1.38 16.76
CA ALA A 208 13.04 -1.14 17.54
C ALA A 208 12.03 -2.31 17.43
N ASP A 209 11.17 -2.42 18.44
CA ASP A 209 10.12 -3.42 18.47
C ASP A 209 9.05 -3.10 17.43
N LEU A 210 8.59 -4.12 16.69
CA LEU A 210 7.48 -4.01 15.75
C LEU A 210 6.20 -3.55 16.46
N PHE A 211 6.03 -3.93 17.73
CA PHE A 211 4.95 -3.45 18.59
C PHE A 211 5.48 -2.51 19.66
N SER A 212 5.50 -1.21 19.38
CA SER A 212 6.07 -0.21 20.29
C SER A 212 5.13 0.22 21.42
N ALA A 213 3.83 -0.08 21.34
CA ALA A 213 2.83 0.26 22.37
C ALA A 213 1.62 -0.71 22.35
N PRO A 214 1.67 -1.85 23.07
CA PRO A 214 0.63 -2.88 22.99
C PRO A 214 -0.64 -2.58 23.83
N GLY A 215 -1.10 -1.33 23.89
CA GLY A 215 -2.21 -0.92 24.76
C GLY A 215 -3.03 0.24 24.22
N CYS A 216 -3.64 0.09 23.04
CA CYS A 216 -4.52 1.12 22.50
C CYS A 216 -5.72 1.35 23.42
N SER A 217 -6.06 2.61 23.66
CA SER A 217 -7.31 2.96 24.34
C SER A 217 -8.52 2.60 23.48
N ALA A 218 -9.72 2.59 24.06
CA ALA A 218 -10.96 2.32 23.32
C ALA A 218 -11.22 3.31 22.16
N SER A 219 -10.55 4.47 22.15
CA SER A 219 -10.64 5.48 21.10
C SER A 219 -9.51 5.41 20.07
N GLN A 220 -8.71 4.33 20.07
CA GLN A 220 -7.57 4.14 19.19
C GLN A 220 -7.60 2.75 18.55
N ALA A 221 -7.00 2.64 17.36
CA ALA A 221 -6.80 1.38 16.66
C ALA A 221 -5.31 1.15 16.40
N LEU A 222 -4.94 -0.12 16.22
CA LEU A 222 -3.62 -0.49 15.74
C LEU A 222 -3.50 -0.05 14.26
N THR A 223 -2.46 0.70 13.96
CA THR A 223 -2.09 1.11 12.60
C THR A 223 -0.66 0.69 12.33
N TRP A 224 -0.37 0.31 11.09
CA TRP A 224 0.99 0.07 10.64
C TRP A 224 1.56 1.37 10.06
N ASP A 225 2.63 1.86 10.69
CA ASP A 225 3.44 2.96 10.21
C ASP A 225 4.57 2.40 9.36
N SER A 226 4.42 2.51 8.04
CA SER A 226 5.37 1.97 7.06
C SER A 226 6.74 2.67 7.06
N ILE A 227 6.83 3.89 7.60
CA ILE A 227 8.10 4.65 7.66
C ILE A 227 8.98 4.06 8.75
N THR A 228 8.40 3.82 9.92
CA THR A 228 9.13 3.22 11.05
C THR A 228 9.04 1.69 11.10
N ASP A 229 8.24 1.09 10.21
CA ASP A 229 7.87 -0.33 10.19
C ASP A 229 7.45 -0.83 11.59
N GLN A 230 6.48 -0.11 12.16
CA GLN A 230 5.96 -0.33 13.51
C GLN A 230 4.44 -0.34 13.52
N ILE A 231 3.87 -1.14 14.40
CA ILE A 231 2.46 -1.13 14.76
C ILE A 231 2.29 -0.20 15.97
N LYS A 232 1.53 0.88 15.77
CA LYS A 232 1.28 1.94 16.75
C LYS A 232 -0.21 2.08 17.02
N CYS A 233 -0.56 2.77 18.09
CA CYS A 233 -1.94 3.19 18.35
C CYS A 233 -2.18 4.55 17.70
N GLN A 234 -3.22 4.64 16.88
CA GLN A 234 -3.68 5.88 16.27
C GLN A 234 -5.15 6.12 16.64
N ASN A 235 -5.51 7.38 16.89
CA ASN A 235 -6.88 7.74 17.20
C ASN A 235 -7.83 7.33 16.07
N ILE A 236 -8.96 6.75 16.43
CA ILE A 236 -10.05 6.46 15.50
C ILE A 236 -10.68 7.81 15.16
N SER A 237 -10.28 8.39 14.02
CA SER A 237 -10.88 9.60 13.47
C SER A 237 -11.68 9.21 12.24
N LEU A 238 -13.02 9.26 12.36
CA LEU A 238 -13.94 9.04 11.25
C LEU A 238 -14.41 10.42 10.78
N PRO A 239 -13.89 10.95 9.66
CA PRO A 239 -14.47 12.16 9.08
C PRO A 239 -15.92 11.84 8.68
N GLY A 240 -16.82 12.83 8.79
CA GLY A 240 -18.25 12.61 8.49
C GLY A 240 -18.50 12.04 7.08
N SER A 241 -17.63 12.34 6.12
CA SER A 241 -17.65 11.79 4.76
C SER A 241 -17.37 10.28 4.67
N ALA A 242 -16.71 9.70 5.68
CA ALA A 242 -16.45 8.26 5.75
C ALA A 242 -17.64 7.48 6.34
N ILE A 243 -18.62 8.16 6.93
CA ILE A 243 -19.83 7.55 7.46
C ILE A 243 -20.85 7.47 6.33
N THR A 244 -20.87 6.35 5.62
CA THR A 244 -21.86 6.05 4.57
C THR A 244 -22.95 5.12 5.10
N GLY A 245 -24.18 5.24 4.60
CA GLY A 245 -25.31 4.40 5.00
C GLY A 245 -26.11 4.97 6.17
N THR A 246 -26.76 4.09 6.94
CA THR A 246 -27.61 4.48 8.07
C THR A 246 -26.91 4.29 9.41
N ILE A 247 -26.95 5.30 10.28
CA ILE A 247 -26.52 5.18 11.67
C ILE A 247 -27.66 4.54 12.47
N ALA A 248 -27.36 3.55 13.31
CA ALA A 248 -28.38 2.91 14.15
C ALA A 248 -28.97 3.94 15.12
N ALA A 249 -30.29 3.88 15.34
CA ALA A 249 -31.01 4.85 16.17
C ALA A 249 -30.32 5.09 17.53
N ALA A 250 -29.91 4.01 18.22
CA ALA A 250 -29.21 4.01 19.50
C ALA A 250 -27.89 4.82 19.55
N GLN A 251 -27.28 5.10 18.39
CA GLN A 251 -26.04 5.87 18.27
C GLN A 251 -26.28 7.35 17.94
N LEU A 252 -27.53 7.75 17.69
CA LEU A 252 -27.86 9.16 17.48
C LEU A 252 -27.81 9.94 18.80
N PRO A 253 -27.14 11.11 18.83
CA PRO A 253 -27.07 11.92 20.03
C PRO A 253 -28.45 12.51 20.38
N ALA A 254 -28.59 13.00 21.60
CA ALA A 254 -29.72 13.85 21.94
C ALA A 254 -29.58 15.20 21.21
N PHE A 255 -30.67 15.71 20.67
CA PHE A 255 -30.76 17.07 20.15
C PHE A 255 -31.51 17.92 21.18
N THR A 256 -30.78 18.79 21.88
CA THR A 256 -31.34 19.65 22.94
C THR A 256 -31.05 21.12 22.63
N GLY A 257 -32.07 21.98 22.76
CA GLY A 257 -31.89 23.44 22.73
C GLY A 257 -31.91 24.12 21.35
N GLY A 258 -32.46 23.49 20.31
CA GLY A 258 -32.58 24.07 18.97
C GLY A 258 -34.02 24.12 18.45
N ASP A 259 -34.16 24.22 17.12
CA ASP A 259 -35.46 24.24 16.43
C ASP A 259 -36.19 22.89 16.52
N VAL A 260 -35.45 21.81 16.76
CA VAL A 260 -35.93 20.45 16.98
C VAL A 260 -35.32 19.86 18.25
N THR A 261 -36.07 18.97 18.89
CA THR A 261 -35.64 18.18 20.02
C THR A 261 -35.77 16.69 19.73
N ALA A 262 -34.83 15.89 20.22
CA ALA A 262 -34.96 14.44 20.24
C ALA A 262 -34.11 13.85 21.37
N ALA A 263 -34.61 12.78 22.00
CA ALA A 263 -33.84 12.02 22.96
C ALA A 263 -32.68 11.28 22.26
N ALA A 264 -31.58 11.05 22.97
CA ALA A 264 -30.53 10.16 22.48
C ALA A 264 -31.15 8.80 22.14
N GLY A 265 -30.78 8.24 20.99
CA GLY A 265 -31.38 6.99 20.53
C GLY A 265 -32.63 7.15 19.65
N SER A 266 -33.16 8.36 19.45
CA SER A 266 -34.41 8.60 18.69
C SER A 266 -34.14 8.97 17.23
N THR A 267 -34.90 8.36 16.31
CA THR A 267 -34.99 8.80 14.91
C THR A 267 -36.11 9.80 14.67
N ALA A 268 -37.01 9.98 15.63
CA ALA A 268 -38.07 10.98 15.57
C ALA A 268 -37.55 12.33 16.08
N LEU A 269 -37.73 13.37 15.26
CA LEU A 269 -37.51 14.77 15.64
C LEU A 269 -38.85 15.39 16.01
N THR A 270 -38.92 16.06 17.16
CA THR A 270 -40.10 16.83 17.57
C THR A 270 -39.77 18.32 17.56
N LEU A 271 -40.76 19.17 17.25
CA LEU A 271 -40.62 20.61 17.44
C LEU A 271 -40.96 20.95 18.89
N PRO A 272 -40.23 21.87 19.55
CA PRO A 272 -40.64 22.41 20.84
C PRO A 272 -42.01 23.10 20.76
N ASN A 273 -42.83 22.92 21.79
CA ASN A 273 -44.06 23.71 21.93
C ASN A 273 -43.69 25.17 22.20
N VAL A 274 -43.96 26.05 21.22
CA VAL A 274 -43.69 27.49 21.32
C VAL A 274 -44.92 28.30 21.74
N VAL A 275 -46.12 27.79 21.47
CA VAL A 275 -47.41 28.37 21.89
C VAL A 275 -48.37 27.27 22.32
N ALA A 276 -49.35 27.59 23.16
CA ALA A 276 -50.39 26.64 23.54
C ALA A 276 -51.24 26.25 22.34
N ALA A 277 -51.71 25.00 22.28
CA ALA A 277 -52.58 24.55 21.19
C ALA A 277 -53.93 25.29 21.27
N SER A 278 -54.25 26.11 20.27
CA SER A 278 -55.52 26.82 20.16
C SER A 278 -55.74 27.37 18.75
N THR A 279 -56.92 27.93 18.50
CA THR A 279 -57.18 28.74 17.31
C THR A 279 -56.82 30.20 17.59
N TYR A 280 -55.86 30.74 16.84
CA TYR A 280 -55.43 32.13 16.95
C TYR A 280 -55.82 32.91 15.69
N LYS A 281 -56.37 34.11 15.88
CA LYS A 281 -56.73 35.03 14.80
C LYS A 281 -55.56 35.90 14.34
N SER A 282 -54.51 36.00 15.15
CA SER A 282 -53.26 36.69 14.83
C SER A 282 -52.07 35.96 15.46
N VAL A 283 -50.96 35.86 14.73
CA VAL A 283 -49.73 35.19 15.18
C VAL A 283 -48.52 36.09 14.97
N THR A 284 -47.60 36.05 15.92
CA THR A 284 -46.26 36.63 15.76
C THR A 284 -45.32 35.53 15.33
N VAL A 285 -44.48 35.79 14.33
CA VAL A 285 -43.43 34.86 13.88
C VAL A 285 -42.04 35.42 14.15
N ASP A 286 -41.06 34.54 14.35
CA ASP A 286 -39.65 34.93 14.37
C ASP A 286 -39.09 35.16 12.96
N ALA A 287 -37.82 35.57 12.88
CA ALA A 287 -37.12 35.78 11.60
C ALA A 287 -37.01 34.52 10.73
N LYS A 288 -37.24 33.33 11.30
CA LYS A 288 -37.28 32.04 10.57
C LYS A 288 -38.70 31.64 10.18
N GLY A 289 -39.71 32.46 10.46
CA GLY A 289 -41.12 32.21 10.14
C GLY A 289 -41.85 31.29 11.13
N ARG A 290 -41.25 30.95 12.27
CA ARG A 290 -41.91 30.10 13.28
C ARG A 290 -42.82 30.94 14.17
N VAL A 291 -44.01 30.43 14.49
CA VAL A 291 -44.92 31.10 15.42
C VAL A 291 -44.30 31.14 16.82
N THR A 292 -44.17 32.34 17.39
CA THR A 292 -43.62 32.60 18.73
C THR A 292 -44.66 33.11 19.71
N ALA A 293 -45.78 33.63 19.23
CA ALA A 293 -46.93 34.02 20.03
C ALA A 293 -48.21 33.97 19.19
N GLY A 294 -49.35 33.74 19.85
CA GLY A 294 -50.68 33.80 19.24
C GLY A 294 -51.62 34.65 20.08
N SER A 295 -52.48 35.44 19.43
CA SER A 295 -53.49 36.27 20.09
C SER A 295 -54.84 36.21 19.35
N ASN A 296 -55.90 36.55 20.07
CA ASN A 296 -57.26 36.69 19.53
C ASN A 296 -57.76 38.12 19.75
N PRO A 297 -57.31 39.10 18.95
CA PRO A 297 -57.69 40.50 19.12
C PRO A 297 -59.21 40.71 18.99
N ASN A 298 -59.73 41.69 19.73
CA ASN A 298 -61.11 42.16 19.64
C ASN A 298 -61.21 43.65 19.27
N THR A 299 -60.09 44.29 18.94
CA THR A 299 -60.00 45.68 18.47
C THR A 299 -59.28 45.74 17.13
N LEU A 300 -59.60 46.75 16.31
CA LEU A 300 -58.97 46.95 15.00
C LEU A 300 -57.44 47.13 15.13
N ALA A 301 -57.00 47.89 16.14
CA ALA A 301 -55.58 48.05 16.45
C ALA A 301 -54.90 46.72 16.76
N GLY A 302 -55.57 45.81 17.47
CA GLY A 302 -55.02 44.49 17.76
C GLY A 302 -54.93 43.56 16.54
N PHE A 303 -55.75 43.78 15.50
CA PHE A 303 -55.57 43.14 14.19
C PHE A 303 -54.50 43.80 13.32
N GLY A 304 -53.87 44.89 13.77
CA GLY A 304 -52.92 45.65 12.98
C GLY A 304 -53.57 46.41 11.81
N ILE A 305 -54.89 46.60 11.83
CA ILE A 305 -55.60 47.37 10.81
C ILE A 305 -55.27 48.85 11.03
N THR A 306 -54.37 49.38 10.19
CA THR A 306 -53.90 50.77 10.20
C THR A 306 -54.66 51.66 9.21
N ASP A 307 -55.66 51.10 8.52
CA ASP A 307 -56.51 51.83 7.57
C ASP A 307 -57.19 53.03 8.25
N SER A 308 -56.93 54.21 7.68
CA SER A 308 -57.39 55.51 8.17
C SER A 308 -58.90 55.72 7.99
N LEU A 309 -59.62 54.82 7.31
CA LEU A 309 -61.07 54.91 7.15
C LEU A 309 -61.83 54.88 8.49
N VAL A 310 -61.18 54.44 9.58
CA VAL A 310 -61.72 54.46 10.95
C VAL A 310 -61.44 55.78 11.69
N ALA A 311 -60.49 56.58 11.19
CA ALA A 311 -60.17 57.91 11.69
C ALA A 311 -60.76 58.94 10.73
N ASN A 312 -61.97 59.41 11.02
CA ASN A 312 -62.63 60.46 10.25
C ASN A 312 -61.79 61.76 10.24
N GLY A 313 -60.88 61.87 9.27
CA GLY A 313 -59.88 62.94 9.16
C GLY A 313 -60.44 64.32 8.83
N GLY A 314 -61.77 64.51 8.82
CA GLY A 314 -62.45 65.78 8.59
C GLY A 314 -63.24 66.31 9.79
N GLY A 315 -63.20 65.62 10.95
CA GLY A 315 -63.90 66.05 12.15
C GLY A 315 -65.43 65.94 12.03
N VAL A 316 -65.95 64.96 11.30
CA VAL A 316 -67.38 64.61 11.30
C VAL A 316 -67.53 63.17 11.80
N PRO A 317 -67.46 62.90 13.11
CA PRO A 317 -67.36 61.54 13.62
C PRO A 317 -68.51 60.62 13.16
N THR A 318 -69.70 61.20 12.97
CA THR A 318 -70.86 60.50 12.41
C THR A 318 -71.69 61.43 11.51
N LEU A 319 -72.37 60.85 10.51
CA LEU A 319 -73.47 61.47 9.76
C LEU A 319 -74.71 60.58 9.93
N ARG A 320 -75.78 61.13 10.49
CA ARG A 320 -77.03 60.40 10.72
C ARG A 320 -78.23 61.22 10.24
N ALA A 321 -79.31 60.54 9.86
CA ALA A 321 -80.58 61.18 9.53
C ALA A 321 -81.71 60.65 10.42
N GLY A 322 -82.71 61.47 10.72
CA GLY A 322 -83.88 61.08 11.52
C GLY A 322 -84.84 62.24 11.78
N LEU A 323 -85.87 62.04 12.59
CA LEU A 323 -86.79 63.12 12.99
C LEU A 323 -86.09 64.13 13.91
N TYR A 324 -86.52 65.41 13.91
CA TYR A 324 -85.95 66.44 14.79
C TYR A 324 -86.12 66.08 16.27
N SER A 325 -87.25 65.47 16.64
CA SER A 325 -87.50 64.98 17.99
C SER A 325 -86.55 63.86 18.44
N ALA A 326 -85.86 63.22 17.49
CA ALA A 326 -84.86 62.18 17.74
C ALA A 326 -83.41 62.70 17.67
N LEU A 327 -83.23 64.03 17.61
CA LEU A 327 -81.92 64.68 17.67
C LEU A 327 -81.29 64.37 19.04
N PRO A 328 -80.16 63.64 19.11
CA PRO A 328 -79.51 63.32 20.37
C PRO A 328 -79.05 64.56 21.12
N THR A 329 -78.84 64.46 22.43
CA THR A 329 -78.15 65.52 23.18
C THR A 329 -76.77 65.80 22.58
N ALA A 330 -76.46 67.07 22.37
CA ALA A 330 -75.15 67.50 21.87
C ALA A 330 -74.03 67.12 22.86
N GLY A 331 -72.87 66.77 22.32
CA GLY A 331 -71.72 66.32 23.13
C GLY A 331 -70.52 65.82 22.36
N ASN A 332 -70.64 65.69 21.02
CA ASN A 332 -69.59 65.17 20.16
C ASN A 332 -69.41 66.13 18.99
N THR A 333 -68.52 67.11 19.19
CA THR A 333 -68.21 68.15 18.20
C THR A 333 -67.95 67.54 16.82
N GLY A 334 -68.66 68.07 15.83
CA GLY A 334 -68.50 67.69 14.43
C GLY A 334 -69.53 66.71 13.90
N ASN A 335 -70.31 66.03 14.75
CA ASN A 335 -71.38 65.16 14.28
C ASN A 335 -72.36 65.95 13.40
N LEU A 336 -72.77 65.36 12.29
CA LEU A 336 -73.80 65.92 11.42
C LEU A 336 -75.09 65.14 11.56
N PHE A 337 -76.21 65.85 11.67
CA PHE A 337 -77.54 65.26 11.72
C PHE A 337 -78.46 65.91 10.70
N ILE A 338 -79.09 65.11 9.84
CA ILE A 338 -80.10 65.58 8.89
C ILE A 338 -81.48 65.28 9.49
N SER A 339 -82.20 66.32 9.90
CA SER A 339 -83.59 66.18 10.27
C SER A 339 -84.43 65.97 9.01
N THR A 340 -85.05 64.80 8.88
CA THR A 340 -85.80 64.42 7.68
C THR A 340 -87.18 65.06 7.60
N ASP A 341 -87.75 65.44 8.75
CA ASP A 341 -89.04 66.10 8.89
C ASP A 341 -88.94 67.62 8.76
N THR A 342 -87.94 68.25 9.38
CA THR A 342 -87.71 69.71 9.25
C THR A 342 -86.79 70.06 8.09
N LEU A 343 -86.27 69.05 7.37
CA LEU A 343 -85.34 69.19 6.25
C LEU A 343 -84.15 70.11 6.58
N THR A 344 -83.65 70.00 7.81
CA THR A 344 -82.60 70.86 8.36
C THR A 344 -81.35 70.04 8.66
N LEU A 345 -80.19 70.52 8.20
CA LEU A 345 -78.89 69.97 8.54
C LEU A 345 -78.36 70.65 9.80
N TYR A 346 -78.10 69.83 10.82
CA TYR A 346 -77.51 70.24 12.09
C TYR A 346 -76.06 69.76 12.19
N ARG A 347 -75.24 70.53 12.89
CA ARG A 347 -73.88 70.16 13.30
C ARG A 347 -73.75 70.28 14.81
N ASP A 348 -73.31 69.22 15.47
CA ASP A 348 -73.01 69.24 16.91
C ASP A 348 -71.72 70.05 17.11
N ASN A 349 -71.78 71.09 17.95
CA ASN A 349 -70.60 71.89 18.29
C ASN A 349 -69.90 71.41 19.58
N GLY A 350 -70.44 70.37 20.22
CA GLY A 350 -69.96 69.78 21.48
C GLY A 350 -70.81 70.15 22.69
N THR A 351 -71.67 71.17 22.58
CA THR A 351 -72.55 71.63 23.68
C THR A 351 -73.98 71.87 23.22
N SER A 352 -74.17 72.19 21.94
CA SER A 352 -75.46 72.35 21.27
C SER A 352 -75.39 71.92 19.81
N TRP A 353 -76.53 71.89 19.13
CA TRP A 353 -76.61 71.67 17.68
C TRP A 353 -76.80 73.00 16.96
N ASP A 354 -75.84 73.34 16.10
CA ASP A 354 -75.92 74.50 15.21
C ASP A 354 -76.64 74.12 13.92
N ILE A 355 -77.46 75.03 13.38
CA ILE A 355 -78.10 74.84 12.07
C ILE A 355 -77.11 75.26 10.98
N VAL A 356 -76.78 74.34 10.08
CA VAL A 356 -75.87 74.58 8.95
C VAL A 356 -76.65 74.90 7.66
N GLY A 357 -77.88 74.40 7.54
CA GLY A 357 -78.77 74.72 6.43
C GLY A 357 -80.22 74.27 6.72
N ALA A 358 -81.19 75.11 6.38
CA ALA A 358 -82.62 74.88 6.62
C ALA A 358 -83.45 74.98 5.33
N ALA A 359 -84.61 74.32 5.29
CA ALA A 359 -85.54 74.42 4.17
C ALA A 359 -86.01 75.87 3.95
N GLY A 360 -85.91 76.35 2.71
CA GLY A 360 -86.28 77.71 2.33
C GLY A 360 -85.20 78.78 2.54
N ALA A 361 -84.05 78.42 3.11
CA ALA A 361 -82.91 79.35 3.33
C ALA A 361 -81.97 79.48 2.13
N GLY A 362 -82.46 79.25 0.91
CA GLY A 362 -81.73 79.59 -0.32
C GLY A 362 -82.01 81.04 -0.65
N SER A 363 -80.96 81.87 -0.73
CA SER A 363 -81.04 83.31 -1.05
C SER A 363 -81.91 83.58 -2.27
N SER A 364 -83.18 83.88 -2.05
CA SER A 364 -84.06 84.40 -3.08
C SER A 364 -83.63 85.83 -3.40
N LEU A 365 -83.48 86.15 -4.69
CA LEU A 365 -83.31 87.52 -5.15
C LEU A 365 -84.47 88.36 -4.59
N SER A 366 -84.16 89.38 -3.78
CA SER A 366 -85.17 90.23 -3.14
C SER A 366 -85.91 91.15 -4.12
N GLY A 367 -85.36 91.31 -5.32
CA GLY A 367 -85.98 92.01 -6.44
C GLY A 367 -84.96 92.33 -7.53
N VAL A 368 -85.45 92.72 -8.71
CA VAL A 368 -84.64 93.23 -9.82
C VAL A 368 -85.16 94.63 -10.15
N THR A 369 -84.27 95.62 -10.03
CA THR A 369 -84.56 97.02 -10.39
C THR A 369 -83.93 97.33 -11.75
N ALA A 370 -84.72 97.83 -12.71
CA ALA A 370 -84.19 98.28 -13.99
C ALA A 370 -83.38 99.58 -13.81
N GLY A 371 -82.12 99.58 -14.26
CA GLY A 371 -81.27 100.78 -14.26
C GLY A 371 -81.68 101.80 -15.33
N ALA A 372 -81.08 102.99 -15.30
CA ALA A 372 -81.36 104.05 -16.26
C ALA A 372 -81.23 103.58 -17.73
N GLY A 373 -82.18 103.94 -18.59
CA GLY A 373 -82.26 103.50 -19.99
C GLY A 373 -83.00 102.17 -20.21
N LEU A 374 -83.32 101.45 -19.13
CA LEU A 374 -84.16 100.25 -19.12
C LEU A 374 -85.49 100.54 -18.42
N THR A 375 -86.50 99.75 -18.75
CA THR A 375 -87.85 99.75 -18.19
C THR A 375 -88.21 98.33 -17.74
N GLY A 376 -89.11 98.21 -16.77
CA GLY A 376 -89.48 96.93 -16.16
C GLY A 376 -88.90 96.78 -14.76
N GLY A 377 -88.68 95.53 -14.33
CA GLY A 377 -88.32 95.18 -12.96
C GLY A 377 -89.50 94.60 -12.16
N GLY A 378 -89.23 94.12 -10.95
CA GLY A 378 -90.22 93.46 -10.08
C GLY A 378 -89.61 92.75 -8.87
N THR A 379 -90.45 92.48 -7.87
CA THR A 379 -90.06 91.85 -6.59
C THR A 379 -90.65 90.44 -6.41
N SER A 380 -91.46 89.97 -7.35
CA SER A 380 -92.03 88.61 -7.34
C SER A 380 -92.48 88.19 -8.74
N GLY A 381 -92.55 86.87 -8.97
CA GLY A 381 -92.88 86.27 -10.26
C GLY A 381 -91.76 86.39 -11.30
N ASN A 382 -92.08 86.13 -12.57
CA ASN A 382 -91.13 86.30 -13.67
C ASN A 382 -90.89 87.80 -13.90
N VAL A 383 -89.67 88.27 -13.65
CA VAL A 383 -89.30 89.69 -13.84
C VAL A 383 -88.68 89.90 -15.22
N THR A 384 -89.19 90.88 -15.97
CA THR A 384 -88.65 91.27 -17.30
C THR A 384 -88.11 92.70 -17.24
N VAL A 385 -87.00 92.95 -17.93
CA VAL A 385 -86.39 94.28 -18.12
C VAL A 385 -86.12 94.49 -19.62
N ALA A 386 -86.46 95.65 -20.17
CA ALA A 386 -86.37 95.98 -21.59
C ALA A 386 -85.87 97.42 -21.82
N MET A 387 -85.32 97.72 -23.01
CA MET A 387 -84.94 99.10 -23.37
C MET A 387 -86.16 99.98 -23.67
N ALA A 388 -86.12 101.24 -23.24
CA ALA A 388 -87.16 102.21 -23.59
C ALA A 388 -87.07 102.65 -25.06
N ASN A 389 -88.19 103.05 -25.65
CA ASN A 389 -88.20 103.70 -26.95
C ASN A 389 -87.76 105.16 -26.80
N VAL A 390 -86.80 105.63 -27.60
CA VAL A 390 -86.19 106.97 -27.48
C VAL A 390 -86.24 107.78 -28.78
N GLY A 391 -86.92 107.29 -29.81
CA GLY A 391 -87.13 107.99 -31.07
C GLY A 391 -88.02 107.22 -32.04
N THR A 392 -88.24 107.77 -33.23
CA THR A 392 -88.94 107.07 -34.32
C THR A 392 -87.96 106.21 -35.11
N ALA A 393 -88.26 104.92 -35.22
CA ALA A 393 -87.49 104.00 -36.05
C ALA A 393 -87.55 104.42 -37.53
N GLY A 394 -86.43 104.41 -38.24
CA GLY A 394 -86.38 104.81 -39.65
C GLY A 394 -84.97 104.93 -40.22
N THR A 395 -84.88 105.15 -41.54
CA THR A 395 -83.63 105.33 -42.27
C THR A 395 -83.30 106.81 -42.46
N TYR A 396 -82.14 107.21 -41.94
CA TYR A 396 -81.52 108.52 -42.06
C TYR A 396 -80.36 108.46 -43.07
N PHE A 397 -79.73 109.62 -43.34
CA PHE A 397 -78.76 109.81 -44.44
C PHE A 397 -77.63 108.78 -44.56
N LYS A 398 -77.31 108.01 -43.51
CA LYS A 398 -76.43 106.83 -43.60
C LYS A 398 -76.79 105.67 -42.67
N VAL A 399 -77.80 105.78 -41.83
CA VAL A 399 -78.10 104.79 -40.79
C VAL A 399 -79.59 104.54 -40.69
N SER A 400 -80.00 103.31 -40.42
CA SER A 400 -81.36 103.01 -39.98
C SER A 400 -81.34 102.74 -38.48
N THR A 401 -82.30 103.28 -37.74
CA THR A 401 -82.44 103.04 -36.30
C THR A 401 -83.71 102.26 -35.97
N ASP A 402 -83.69 101.47 -34.89
CA ASP A 402 -84.88 100.86 -34.29
C ASP A 402 -85.62 101.83 -33.34
N ALA A 403 -86.75 101.40 -32.77
CA ALA A 403 -87.58 102.24 -31.89
C ALA A 403 -86.87 102.57 -30.57
N GLN A 404 -85.92 101.74 -30.16
CA GLN A 404 -85.03 101.94 -29.02
C GLN A 404 -83.79 102.79 -29.37
N GLY A 405 -83.75 103.41 -30.55
CA GLY A 405 -82.74 104.38 -30.97
C GLY A 405 -81.39 103.77 -31.37
N ARG A 406 -81.28 102.44 -31.43
CA ARG A 406 -80.03 101.77 -31.84
C ARG A 406 -79.94 101.77 -33.35
N VAL A 407 -78.74 101.98 -33.89
CA VAL A 407 -78.47 101.83 -35.33
C VAL A 407 -78.52 100.34 -35.70
N SER A 408 -79.52 99.96 -36.48
CA SER A 408 -79.73 98.58 -36.95
C SER A 408 -79.02 98.28 -38.28
N SER A 409 -78.67 99.31 -39.05
CA SER A 409 -77.82 99.20 -40.23
C SER A 409 -77.21 100.56 -40.59
N GLY A 410 -76.05 100.56 -41.24
CA GLY A 410 -75.43 101.78 -41.75
C GLY A 410 -74.66 101.53 -43.04
N ALA A 411 -74.50 102.57 -43.85
CA ALA A 411 -73.68 102.51 -45.04
C ALA A 411 -72.18 102.41 -44.66
N GLY A 412 -71.51 101.36 -45.12
CA GLY A 412 -70.13 101.03 -44.74
C GLY A 412 -69.04 101.92 -45.34
N ALA A 413 -69.39 102.83 -46.24
CA ALA A 413 -68.50 103.86 -46.76
C ALA A 413 -69.30 105.10 -47.17
N LEU A 414 -68.63 106.24 -47.13
CA LEU A 414 -69.04 107.38 -47.95
C LEU A 414 -68.65 107.04 -49.39
N LEU A 415 -69.64 106.87 -50.26
CA LEU A 415 -69.47 106.76 -51.70
C LEU A 415 -69.07 108.13 -52.25
N ALA A 416 -68.43 108.16 -53.42
CA ALA A 416 -68.11 109.43 -54.08
C ALA A 416 -69.35 110.32 -54.28
N ALA A 417 -70.54 109.74 -54.47
CA ALA A 417 -71.80 110.48 -54.54
C ALA A 417 -72.22 111.17 -53.22
N ASP A 418 -71.70 110.69 -52.09
CA ASP A 418 -71.90 111.31 -50.78
C ASP A 418 -70.94 112.49 -50.55
N ILE A 419 -69.91 112.63 -51.40
CA ILE A 419 -68.93 113.72 -51.37
C ILE A 419 -69.27 114.70 -52.51
N PRO A 420 -69.74 115.92 -52.21
CA PRO A 420 -69.97 116.94 -53.24
C PRO A 420 -68.68 117.23 -54.05
N ASN A 421 -68.79 117.53 -55.35
CA ASN A 421 -67.63 117.75 -56.23
C ASN A 421 -66.77 118.95 -55.76
N LEU A 422 -65.49 118.71 -55.44
CA LEU A 422 -64.55 119.71 -54.90
C LEU A 422 -63.59 120.20 -56.00
N ASP A 423 -63.83 121.40 -56.55
CA ASP A 423 -62.84 122.06 -57.44
C ASP A 423 -61.62 122.59 -56.66
N TRP A 424 -60.53 122.91 -57.36
CA TRP A 424 -59.29 123.38 -56.72
C TRP A 424 -59.41 124.76 -56.05
N ALA A 425 -60.49 125.52 -56.28
CA ALA A 425 -60.71 126.76 -55.54
C ALA A 425 -61.17 126.47 -54.10
N LYS A 426 -61.72 125.27 -53.83
CA LYS A 426 -62.15 124.81 -52.51
C LYS A 426 -61.04 124.15 -51.68
N ILE A 427 -59.85 123.93 -52.26
CA ILE A 427 -58.69 123.37 -51.55
C ILE A 427 -57.86 124.52 -50.97
N ALA A 428 -58.07 124.81 -49.68
CA ALA A 428 -57.51 125.96 -48.97
C ALA A 428 -56.03 125.81 -48.56
N SER A 429 -55.47 124.60 -48.55
CA SER A 429 -54.06 124.34 -48.21
C SER A 429 -53.54 123.08 -48.91
N GLY A 430 -52.22 122.95 -49.07
CA GLY A 430 -51.61 121.81 -49.77
C GLY A 430 -51.72 121.86 -51.30
N LYS A 431 -52.06 123.02 -51.88
CA LYS A 431 -52.04 123.21 -53.34
C LYS A 431 -50.58 123.17 -53.82
N PRO A 432 -50.23 122.29 -54.77
CA PRO A 432 -48.89 122.29 -55.32
C PRO A 432 -48.61 123.58 -56.06
N THR A 433 -47.48 124.20 -55.74
CA THR A 433 -47.04 125.49 -56.30
C THR A 433 -45.85 125.35 -57.25
N SER A 434 -45.32 124.13 -57.44
CA SER A 434 -44.24 123.81 -58.36
C SER A 434 -44.64 122.68 -59.30
N LEU A 435 -44.06 122.64 -60.50
CA LEU A 435 -44.31 121.58 -61.49
C LEU A 435 -44.02 120.18 -60.92
N THR A 436 -43.03 120.06 -60.01
CA THR A 436 -42.72 118.82 -59.26
C THR A 436 -43.83 118.42 -58.29
N GLY A 437 -44.68 119.34 -57.84
CA GLY A 437 -45.83 119.08 -56.97
C GLY A 437 -47.15 118.85 -57.71
N TYR A 438 -47.26 119.22 -58.99
CA TYR A 438 -48.50 119.00 -59.77
C TYR A 438 -48.72 117.53 -60.15
N GLY A 439 -47.70 116.68 -60.00
CA GLY A 439 -47.71 115.30 -60.51
C GLY A 439 -47.32 115.26 -61.97
#